data_AF-A0A2E6X8E5-F1
#
_entry.id   AF-A0A2E6X8E5-F1
#
_cell.length_a   1.000
_cell.length_b   1.000
_cell.length_c   1.000
_cell.angle_alpha   90.00
_cell.angle_beta   90.00
_cell.angle_gamma   90.00
#
_symmetry.space_group_name_H-M   'P 1'
#
loop_
_entity.id
_entity.type
_entity.pdbx_description
1 polymer ?
#
loop_
_entity_poly.entity_id
_entity_poly.type
_entity_poly.pdbx_seq_one_letter_code
_entity_poly.pdbx_strand_id
1 'polypeptide(L)' 'MLTYDFTPMLRHSVGFDRIHRLLEAANTRSEVSYPPYNIETDGEDAYRISVAVAGFDRDELDLTLDHDE' A
#
# COMPACT_ATOMS: atom_id res chain seq x y z
N MET A 1 8.35 7.15 -20.90
CA MET A 1 8.53 7.13 -19.44
C MET A 1 10.01 6.85 -19.19
N LEU A 2 10.80 7.80 -18.70
CA LEU A 2 12.23 7.59 -18.44
C LEU A 2 12.36 6.67 -17.23
N THR A 3 12.85 5.43 -17.42
CA THR A 3 13.29 4.58 -16.32
C THR A 3 14.65 5.10 -15.85
N TYR A 4 14.74 5.55 -14.61
CA TYR A 4 16.00 5.93 -14.01
C TYR A 4 16.62 4.68 -13.38
N ASP A 5 17.70 4.20 -13.99
CA ASP A 5 18.46 3.04 -13.51
C ASP A 5 19.65 3.53 -12.66
N PHE A 6 19.50 3.44 -11.34
CA PHE A 6 20.50 3.81 -10.34
C PHE A 6 21.37 2.63 -9.88
N THR A 7 21.29 1.47 -10.54
CA THR A 7 22.08 0.27 -10.25
C THR A 7 23.58 0.51 -10.10
N PRO A 8 24.24 1.45 -10.83
CA PRO A 8 25.68 1.68 -10.69
C PRO A 8 26.11 2.26 -9.33
N MET A 9 25.26 3.06 -8.66
CA MET A 9 25.61 3.70 -7.37
C MET A 9 25.52 2.72 -6.18
N LEU A 10 24.80 1.62 -6.35
CA LEU A 10 24.54 0.63 -5.30
C LEU A 10 25.68 -0.37 -5.10
N ARG A 11 26.62 -0.47 -6.06
CA ARG A 11 27.71 -1.47 -6.03
C ARG A 11 28.84 -1.15 -5.03
N HIS A 12 28.81 0.01 -4.37
CA HIS A 12 29.88 0.46 -3.47
C HIS A 12 29.48 0.69 -2.00
N SER A 13 28.39 0.09 -1.53
CA SER A 13 28.01 0.18 -0.11
C SER A 13 27.79 -1.20 0.50
N VAL A 14 28.86 -1.78 1.05
CA VAL A 14 28.78 -3.00 1.88
C VAL A 14 27.87 -2.67 3.06
N GLY A 15 26.65 -3.22 3.06
CA GLY A 15 25.58 -2.90 4.04
C GLY A 15 24.23 -2.52 3.42
N PHE A 16 24.18 -2.12 2.15
CA PHE A 16 22.91 -1.86 1.45
C PHE A 16 22.12 -3.13 1.13
N ASP A 17 22.75 -4.31 1.10
CA ASP A 17 22.05 -5.59 0.91
C ASP A 17 21.02 -5.88 2.02
N ARG A 18 21.24 -5.36 3.24
CA ARG A 18 20.28 -5.52 4.34
C ARG A 18 19.10 -4.56 4.18
N ILE A 19 19.37 -3.33 3.75
CA ILE A 19 18.33 -2.33 3.47
C ILE A 19 17.48 -2.78 2.28
N HIS A 20 18.10 -3.29 1.22
CA HIS A 20 17.42 -3.83 0.05
C HIS A 20 16.52 -5.01 0.44
N ARG A 21 17.03 -5.97 1.24
CA ARG A 21 16.20 -7.08 1.73
C ARG A 21 15.06 -6.63 2.64
N LEU A 22 15.25 -5.60 3.46
CA LEU A 22 14.17 -5.02 4.27
C LEU A 22 13.13 -4.30 3.42
N LEU A 23 13.57 -3.60 2.36
CA LEU A 23 12.69 -2.91 1.41
C LEU A 23 11.91 -3.92 0.54
N GLU A 24 12.55 -4.99 0.10
CA GLU A 24 11.92 -6.08 -0.66
C GLU A 24 10.94 -6.89 0.19
N ALA A 25 11.27 -7.13 1.47
CA ALA A 25 10.35 -7.73 2.43
C ALA A 25 9.18 -6.79 2.79
N ALA A 26 9.40 -5.48 2.86
CA ALA A 26 8.32 -4.49 3.00
C ALA A 26 7.41 -4.45 1.77
N ASN A 27 7.98 -4.59 0.55
CA ASN A 27 7.22 -4.74 -0.69
C ASN A 27 6.43 -6.06 -0.76
N THR A 28 6.92 -7.13 -0.13
CA THR A 28 6.24 -8.44 -0.09
C THR A 28 5.06 -8.48 0.89
N ARG A 29 5.00 -7.55 1.86
CA ARG A 29 3.79 -7.33 2.69
C ARG A 29 2.66 -6.62 1.95
N SER A 30 2.81 -6.37 0.66
CA SER A 30 1.71 -6.07 -0.24
C SER A 30 0.99 -7.38 -0.56
N GLU A 31 0.30 -7.98 0.42
CA GLU A 31 -0.94 -8.65 0.06
C GLU A 31 -1.73 -7.56 -0.66
N VAL A 32 -1.81 -7.65 -1.98
CA VAL A 32 -2.52 -6.68 -2.80
C VAL A 32 -3.98 -6.82 -2.41
N SER A 33 -4.37 -6.09 -1.37
CA SER A 33 -5.71 -6.10 -0.85
C SER A 33 -6.57 -5.51 -1.95
N TYR A 34 -7.44 -6.35 -2.51
CA TYR A 34 -8.37 -5.95 -3.53
C TYR A 34 -9.76 -5.85 -2.90
N PRO A 35 -10.47 -4.74 -3.10
CA PRO A 35 -10.07 -3.55 -3.87
C PRO A 35 -8.95 -2.75 -3.16
N PRO A 36 -8.09 -2.02 -3.89
CA PRO A 36 -7.04 -1.25 -3.25
C PRO A 36 -7.65 -0.16 -2.38
N TYR A 37 -7.20 -0.09 -1.12
CA TYR A 37 -7.67 0.88 -0.14
C TYR A 37 -6.53 1.51 0.65
N ASN A 38 -6.84 2.65 1.27
CA ASN A 38 -6.00 3.33 2.23
C ASN A 38 -6.79 3.59 3.52
N ILE A 39 -6.11 3.54 4.67
CA ILE A 39 -6.69 3.89 5.97
C ILE A 39 -5.83 4.98 6.59
N GLU A 40 -6.47 6.08 6.97
CA GLU A 40 -5.82 7.26 7.54
C GLU A 40 -6.46 7.61 8.88
N THR A 41 -5.66 8.07 9.84
CA THR A 41 -6.15 8.69 11.07
C THR A 41 -6.30 10.20 10.82
N ASP A 42 -7.53 10.71 10.95
CA ASP A 42 -7.88 12.12 10.69
C ASP A 42 -8.08 12.92 12.01
N GLY A 43 -7.81 12.30 13.16
CA GLY A 43 -7.94 12.90 14.49
C GLY A 43 -7.81 11.85 15.60
N GLU A 44 -8.00 12.26 16.85
CA GLU A 44 -7.81 11.40 18.03
C GLU A 44 -8.74 10.17 18.02
N ASP A 45 -9.96 10.32 17.48
CA ASP A 45 -10.96 9.25 17.36
C ASP A 45 -11.61 9.20 15.96
N ALA A 46 -10.87 9.62 14.93
CA ALA A 46 -11.39 9.70 13.56
C ALA A 46 -10.53 8.90 12.59
N TYR A 47 -11.17 8.01 11.82
CA TYR A 47 -10.55 7.22 10.78
C TYR A 47 -11.23 7.46 9.43
N ARG A 48 -10.43 7.59 8.38
CA ARG A 48 -10.89 7.71 7.00
C ARG A 48 -10.41 6.49 6.21
N ILE A 49 -11.35 5.78 5.60
CA ILE A 49 -11.08 4.67 4.69
C ILE A 49 -11.36 5.14 3.26
N SER A 50 -10.38 5.02 2.37
CA SER A 50 -10.53 5.35 0.95
C SER A 50 -10.34 4.09 0.12
N VAL A 51 -11.30 3.74 -0.73
CA VAL A 51 -11.29 2.51 -1.53
C VAL A 51 -11.45 2.86 -3.00
N ALA A 52 -10.64 2.25 -3.88
CA ALA A 52 -10.84 2.40 -5.32
C ALA A 52 -11.92 1.43 -5.81
N VAL A 53 -12.98 1.97 -6.40
CA VAL A 53 -14.17 1.23 -6.88
C VAL A 53 -14.45 1.53 -8.35
N ALA A 54 -13.39 1.64 -9.17
CA ALA A 54 -13.54 1.92 -10.59
C ALA A 54 -14.37 0.83 -11.28
N GLY A 55 -15.34 1.25 -12.12
CA GLY A 55 -16.22 0.35 -12.85
C GLY A 55 -17.53 0.00 -12.14
N PHE A 56 -17.79 0.58 -10.97
CA PHE A 56 -19.08 0.51 -10.29
C PHE A 56 -19.74 1.89 -10.24
N ASP A 57 -21.05 1.91 -10.47
CA ASP A 57 -21.89 3.07 -10.16
C ASP A 57 -22.25 3.09 -8.67
N ARG A 58 -22.73 4.24 -8.18
CA ARG A 58 -22.95 4.45 -6.75
C ARG A 58 -24.02 3.51 -6.17
N ASP A 59 -25.02 3.17 -6.97
CA ASP A 59 -26.11 2.25 -6.63
C ASP A 59 -25.70 0.77 -6.63
N GLU A 60 -24.51 0.44 -7.13
CA GLU A 60 -23.94 -0.91 -7.09
C GLU A 60 -23.07 -1.15 -5.84
N LEU A 61 -22.85 -0.11 -5.02
CA LEU A 61 -21.98 -0.15 -3.84
C LEU A 61 -22.81 -0.13 -2.56
N ASP A 62 -22.59 -1.13 -1.70
CA ASP A 62 -23.15 -1.20 -0.35
C ASP A 62 -22.04 -1.22 0.70
N LEU A 63 -22.29 -0.57 1.84
CA LEU A 63 -21.36 -0.51 2.97
C LEU A 63 -22.02 -1.13 4.19
N THR A 64 -21.48 -2.27 4.64
CA THR A 64 -21.93 -2.96 5.84
C THR A 64 -20.82 -2.94 6.89
N LEU A 65 -21.19 -2.64 8.15
CA LEU A 65 -20.32 -2.79 9.31
C LEU A 65 -20.74 -4.05 10.05
N ASP A 66 -19.87 -5.06 10.07
CA ASP A 66 -20.08 -6.28 10.85
C ASP A 66 -19.26 -6.24 12.14
N HIS A 67 -19.80 -6.84 13.19
CA HIS A 67 -19.15 -6.92 14.50
C HIS A 67 -19.15 -8.38 14.94
N ASP A 68 -18.07 -9.10 14.67
CA ASP A 68 -17.85 -10.43 15.23
C ASP A 68 -17.79 -10.34 16.77
N GLU A 69 -18.63 -11.14 17.46
CA GLU A 69 -18.60 -11.33 18.91
C GLU A 69 -17.48 -12.29 19.35
#